data_AF-A0A482VMJ1-F1
#
_entry.id   AF-A0A482VMJ1-F1
#
_cell.length_a   1.000
_cell.length_b   1.000
_cell.length_c   1.000
_cell.angle_alpha   90.00
_cell.angle_beta   90.00
_cell.angle_gamma   90.00
#
_symmetry.space_group_name_H-M   'P 1'
#
loop_
_entity.id
_entity.type
_entity.pdbx_description
1 polymer ?
#
loop_
_entity_poly.entity_id
_entity_poly.type
_entity_poly.pdbx_seq_one_letter_code
_entity_poly.pdbx_strand_id
1 'polypeptide(L)'
;MEVFRIYADVVFNHMTARNGIGTAGSIANYHNQTFPSVPFHENDFHSPCIINNYQDPVNVRNCRLKSLLDLDQSIDNVREKIVEYLNYLISLGIAGFRIDAAKHMWPQDLEYIYLKLRNLNVKFGFASGSRPFIFQEVIDYGNFLQSLEYCQMIFVSGGEAVSKHEYTHLGSVVEFKFSYSLNNMFRGNDRLAALVNWGPEWELVQSQNAVGFIDNHDNQRADDGVTLTYKHAKRYKMAIAFMLGHPYGTTRIISRPPADADGNLISPGIKDDGTCSNGYVCEHRWRQIFNMVGFRNVVRDAAITNWWSDGNQQIAFCRGDKGFILFTNYGDVDRTFQTCLTSGIYCDIISGELKNGRCTGKSVCVGEGGLARVSLGALEEDGVLAIH
;
A
#
# COMPACT_ATOMS: atom_id res chain seq x y z
N MET A 1 -13.64 5.65 21.12
CA MET A 1 -14.22 5.29 19.81
C MET A 1 -13.09 5.26 18.80
N GLU A 2 -12.90 4.13 18.12
CA GLU A 2 -12.04 4.07 16.95
C GLU A 2 -12.67 4.89 15.83
N VAL A 3 -11.86 5.69 15.15
CA VAL A 3 -12.32 6.56 14.06
C VAL A 3 -11.81 5.99 12.75
N PHE A 4 -12.72 5.51 11.91
CA PHE A 4 -12.39 5.07 10.56
C PHE A 4 -12.44 6.27 9.61
N ARG A 5 -11.41 6.39 8.77
CA ARG A 5 -11.30 7.42 7.75
C ARG A 5 -11.47 6.78 6.38
N ILE A 6 -12.19 7.45 5.48
CA ILE A 6 -12.41 6.98 4.11
C ILE A 6 -11.49 7.76 3.18
N TYR A 7 -10.77 7.04 2.32
CA TYR A 7 -9.94 7.60 1.26
C TYR A 7 -10.53 7.18 -0.07
N ALA A 8 -10.83 8.14 -0.94
CA ALA A 8 -11.42 7.85 -2.24
C ALA A 8 -10.33 7.54 -3.27
N ASP A 9 -10.56 6.54 -4.09
CA ASP A 9 -9.80 6.32 -5.31
C ASP A 9 -10.35 7.25 -6.39
N VAL A 10 -9.52 8.16 -6.90
CA VAL A 10 -9.97 9.19 -7.83
C VAL A 10 -9.21 9.06 -9.15
N VAL A 11 -9.99 8.87 -10.21
CA VAL A 11 -9.50 8.68 -11.58
C VAL A 11 -9.85 9.93 -12.37
N PHE A 12 -8.85 10.78 -12.60
CA PHE A 12 -9.01 12.01 -13.37
C PHE A 12 -7.86 12.28 -14.36
N ASN A 13 -6.97 11.30 -14.56
CA ASN A 13 -6.03 11.33 -15.68
C ASN A 13 -6.78 11.22 -17.02
N HIS A 14 -7.77 10.34 -17.07
CA HIS A 14 -8.39 9.92 -18.32
C HIS A 14 -9.91 9.67 -18.17
N MET A 15 -10.57 9.53 -19.31
CA MET A 15 -11.94 9.04 -19.44
C MET A 15 -11.97 7.63 -20.05
N THR A 16 -12.95 7.28 -20.89
CA THR A 16 -13.09 5.90 -21.40
C THR A 16 -12.17 5.62 -22.60
N ALA A 17 -11.98 4.33 -22.92
CA ALA A 17 -11.31 3.85 -24.15
C ALA A 17 -12.30 3.31 -25.21
N ARG A 18 -13.60 3.48 -24.99
CA ARG A 18 -14.69 3.01 -25.86
C ARG A 18 -15.98 3.77 -25.60
N ASN A 19 -16.88 3.74 -26.59
CA ASN A 19 -18.25 4.20 -26.41
C ASN A 19 -18.98 3.33 -25.38
N GLY A 20 -19.91 3.93 -24.64
CA GLY A 20 -20.72 3.18 -23.69
C GLY A 20 -21.68 4.05 -22.88
N ILE A 21 -22.33 3.38 -21.93
CA ILE A 21 -23.21 4.00 -20.94
C ILE A 21 -22.59 3.74 -19.58
N GLY A 22 -22.40 4.80 -18.79
CA GLY A 22 -21.89 4.74 -17.42
C GLY A 22 -22.92 4.13 -16.46
N THR A 23 -22.47 3.77 -15.27
CA THR A 23 -23.30 3.13 -14.24
C THR A 23 -24.52 3.96 -13.80
N ALA A 24 -24.48 5.28 -13.98
CA ALA A 24 -25.59 6.21 -13.72
C ALA A 24 -26.38 6.62 -14.98
N GLY A 25 -26.20 5.91 -16.11
CA GLY A 25 -26.90 6.22 -17.37
C GLY A 25 -26.23 7.31 -18.23
N SER A 26 -25.13 7.90 -17.77
CA SER A 26 -24.36 8.91 -18.52
C SER A 26 -23.77 8.34 -19.81
N ILE A 27 -23.80 9.12 -20.89
CA ILE A 27 -23.25 8.71 -22.18
C ILE A 27 -21.75 8.97 -22.22
N ALA A 28 -20.96 7.98 -22.63
CA ALA A 28 -19.56 8.10 -22.96
C ALA A 28 -19.38 7.93 -24.47
N ASN A 29 -18.99 9.00 -25.17
CA ASN A 29 -18.73 8.96 -26.60
C ASN A 29 -17.23 9.16 -26.84
N TYR A 30 -16.51 8.05 -26.84
CA TYR A 30 -15.08 7.96 -27.06
C TYR A 30 -14.67 8.51 -28.43
N HIS A 31 -15.38 8.12 -29.50
CA HIS A 31 -14.99 8.51 -30.86
C HIS A 31 -15.12 10.02 -31.11
N ASN A 32 -16.15 10.64 -30.53
CA ASN A 32 -16.34 12.09 -30.63
C ASN A 32 -15.70 12.84 -29.46
N GLN A 33 -15.03 12.14 -28.54
CA GLN A 33 -14.40 12.71 -27.34
C GLN A 33 -15.37 13.59 -26.52
N THR A 34 -16.60 13.11 -26.31
CA THR A 34 -17.61 13.86 -25.55
C THR A 34 -18.18 13.06 -24.37
N PHE A 35 -18.31 13.77 -23.25
CA PHE A 35 -18.86 13.25 -21.99
C PHE A 35 -19.87 14.25 -21.42
N PRO A 36 -21.13 14.25 -21.91
CA PRO A 36 -22.09 15.32 -21.64
C PRO A 36 -22.47 15.53 -20.17
N SER A 37 -22.29 14.53 -19.31
CA SER A 37 -22.66 14.63 -17.89
C SER A 37 -21.66 15.44 -17.04
N VAL A 38 -20.48 15.78 -17.56
CA VAL A 38 -19.48 16.59 -16.83
C VAL A 38 -19.67 18.11 -17.04
N PRO A 39 -19.83 18.65 -18.27
CA PRO A 39 -19.54 18.14 -19.62
C PRO A 39 -18.06 18.30 -20.04
N PHE A 40 -17.53 17.34 -20.81
CA PHE A 40 -16.26 17.46 -21.54
C PHE A 40 -16.46 17.28 -23.04
N HIS A 41 -15.62 17.94 -23.83
CA HIS A 41 -15.57 17.97 -25.28
C HIS A 41 -14.15 17.69 -25.80
N GLU A 42 -14.00 17.56 -27.11
CA GLU A 42 -12.72 17.21 -27.75
C GLU A 42 -11.54 18.09 -27.33
N ASN A 43 -11.78 19.39 -27.11
CA ASN A 43 -10.74 20.33 -26.71
C ASN A 43 -10.30 20.21 -25.24
N ASP A 44 -10.99 19.39 -24.43
CA ASP A 44 -10.61 19.11 -23.03
C ASP A 44 -9.60 17.94 -22.91
N PHE A 45 -9.20 17.35 -24.04
CA PHE A 45 -8.28 16.21 -24.12
C PHE A 45 -7.00 16.57 -24.87
N HIS A 46 -5.89 15.91 -24.50
CA HIS A 46 -4.66 16.00 -25.26
C HIS A 46 -4.83 15.45 -26.69
N SER A 47 -3.99 15.95 -27.60
CA SER A 47 -3.95 15.45 -28.97
C SER A 47 -3.71 13.93 -29.01
N PRO A 48 -4.40 13.17 -29.89
CA PRO A 48 -4.31 11.71 -29.88
C PRO A 48 -2.90 11.17 -30.12
N CYS A 49 -2.35 10.46 -29.13
CA CYS A 49 -1.16 9.63 -29.24
C CYS A 49 -1.25 8.47 -28.23
N ILE A 50 -0.37 7.48 -28.33
CA ILE A 50 -0.29 6.33 -27.42
C ILE A 50 1.03 6.40 -26.65
N ILE A 51 0.98 6.06 -25.36
CA ILE A 51 2.20 5.89 -24.55
C ILE A 51 2.96 4.68 -25.09
N ASN A 52 4.19 4.91 -25.54
CA ASN A 52 5.08 3.87 -26.04
C ASN A 52 6.55 4.12 -25.72
N ASN A 53 6.86 5.20 -24.99
CA ASN A 53 8.21 5.57 -24.61
C ASN A 53 8.27 6.16 -23.20
N TYR A 54 8.52 5.31 -22.20
CA TYR A 54 8.72 5.73 -20.80
C TYR A 54 10.04 6.49 -20.54
N GLN A 55 10.87 6.70 -21.58
CA GLN A 55 12.02 7.60 -21.53
C GLN A 55 11.69 9.02 -21.99
N ASP A 56 10.45 9.27 -22.42
CA ASP A 56 9.96 10.60 -22.79
C ASP A 56 8.83 11.02 -21.85
N PRO A 57 9.07 11.96 -20.91
CA PRO A 57 8.04 12.38 -19.96
C PRO A 57 6.85 13.06 -20.64
N VAL A 58 7.01 13.65 -21.82
CA VAL A 58 5.90 14.23 -22.59
C VAL A 58 5.03 13.12 -23.16
N ASN A 59 5.62 12.05 -23.71
CA ASN A 59 4.86 10.88 -24.14
C ASN A 59 4.10 10.23 -22.98
N VAL A 60 4.74 10.09 -21.81
CA VAL A 60 4.12 9.47 -20.62
C VAL A 60 2.93 10.28 -20.10
N ARG A 61 2.96 11.61 -20.19
CA ARG A 61 1.97 12.51 -19.57
C ARG A 61 0.90 13.08 -20.50
N ASN A 62 1.15 13.07 -21.82
CA ASN A 62 0.23 13.68 -22.79
C ASN A 62 -0.38 12.67 -23.76
N CYS A 63 -0.01 11.39 -23.67
CA CYS A 63 -0.54 10.34 -24.54
C CYS A 63 -1.42 9.37 -23.78
N ARG A 64 -2.29 8.68 -24.54
CA ARG A 64 -3.32 7.80 -24.01
C ARG A 64 -2.72 6.52 -23.43
N LEU A 65 -2.87 6.35 -22.12
CA LEU A 65 -2.61 5.08 -21.44
C LEU A 65 -3.64 4.04 -21.91
N LYS A 66 -3.20 3.00 -22.63
CA LYS A 66 -4.08 1.92 -23.15
C LYS A 66 -5.31 2.45 -23.90
N SER A 67 -5.13 3.49 -24.70
CA SER A 67 -6.19 4.15 -25.48
C SER A 67 -7.27 4.86 -24.67
N LEU A 68 -7.10 5.04 -23.35
CA LEU A 68 -8.00 5.86 -22.54
C LEU A 68 -7.86 7.34 -22.94
N LEU A 69 -8.97 8.05 -23.17
CA LEU A 69 -8.91 9.48 -23.55
C LEU A 69 -8.24 10.29 -22.44
N ASP A 70 -7.13 10.93 -22.77
CA ASP A 70 -6.24 11.60 -21.83
C ASP A 70 -6.66 13.07 -21.65
N LEU A 71 -7.11 13.42 -20.45
CA LEU A 71 -7.58 14.78 -20.14
C LEU A 71 -6.39 15.75 -20.15
N ASP A 72 -6.58 16.95 -20.69
CA ASP A 72 -5.58 18.00 -20.61
C ASP A 72 -5.77 18.80 -19.32
N GLN A 73 -5.08 18.39 -18.26
CA GLN A 73 -5.16 19.08 -16.97
C GLN A 73 -4.45 20.43 -16.96
N SER A 74 -3.91 20.93 -18.08
CA SER A 74 -3.45 22.32 -18.19
C SER A 74 -4.59 23.31 -18.44
N ILE A 75 -5.75 22.80 -18.91
CA ILE A 75 -6.93 23.59 -19.24
C ILE A 75 -7.75 23.93 -17.99
N ASP A 76 -8.11 25.20 -17.82
CA ASP A 76 -8.83 25.69 -16.64
C ASP A 76 -10.16 24.96 -16.40
N ASN A 77 -10.97 24.76 -17.45
CA ASN A 77 -12.23 24.03 -17.35
C ASN A 77 -12.04 22.60 -16.82
N VAL A 78 -11.01 21.88 -17.28
CA VAL A 78 -10.68 20.52 -16.82
C VAL A 78 -10.30 20.54 -15.34
N ARG A 79 -9.38 21.41 -14.94
CA ARG A 79 -8.96 21.58 -13.53
C ARG A 79 -10.14 21.94 -12.63
N GLU A 80 -10.99 22.86 -13.05
CA GLU A 80 -12.16 23.29 -12.26
C GLU A 80 -13.14 22.15 -12.01
N LYS A 81 -13.42 21.33 -13.04
CA LYS A 81 -14.28 20.15 -12.89
C LYS A 81 -13.70 19.11 -11.95
N ILE A 82 -12.39 18.88 -12.02
CA ILE A 82 -11.69 17.97 -11.09
C ILE A 82 -11.77 18.54 -9.66
N VAL A 83 -11.47 19.82 -9.47
CA VAL A 83 -11.54 20.49 -8.16
C VAL A 83 -12.96 20.46 -7.58
N GLU A 84 -13.99 20.67 -8.39
CA GLU A 84 -15.40 20.57 -7.99
C GLU A 84 -15.72 19.17 -7.47
N TYR A 85 -15.36 18.14 -8.23
CA TYR A 85 -15.54 16.73 -7.87
C TYR A 85 -14.84 16.39 -6.54
N LEU A 86 -13.55 16.72 -6.41
CA LEU A 86 -12.78 16.42 -5.20
C LEU A 86 -13.31 17.19 -3.98
N ASN A 87 -13.69 18.46 -4.14
CA ASN A 87 -14.28 19.25 -3.06
C ASN A 87 -15.67 18.75 -2.64
N TYR A 88 -16.45 18.22 -3.59
CA TYR A 88 -17.70 17.56 -3.28
C TYR A 88 -17.45 16.33 -2.40
N LEU A 89 -16.46 15.48 -2.73
CA LEU A 89 -16.08 14.34 -1.90
C LEU A 89 -15.60 14.75 -0.49
N ILE A 90 -14.81 15.81 -0.37
CA ILE A 90 -14.40 16.36 0.95
C ILE A 90 -15.64 16.78 1.75
N SER A 91 -16.64 17.38 1.10
CA SER A 91 -17.87 17.80 1.77
C SER A 91 -18.65 16.62 2.37
N LEU A 92 -18.54 15.44 1.75
CA LEU A 92 -19.13 14.17 2.21
C LEU A 92 -18.32 13.46 3.30
N GLY A 93 -17.18 14.01 3.72
CA GLY A 93 -16.38 13.49 4.83
C GLY A 93 -15.19 12.61 4.42
N ILE A 94 -14.84 12.56 3.14
CA ILE A 94 -13.59 11.91 2.68
C ILE A 94 -12.38 12.57 3.33
N ALA A 95 -11.46 11.76 3.84
CA ALA A 95 -10.25 12.19 4.54
C ALA A 95 -9.07 12.47 3.59
N GLY A 96 -9.14 11.98 2.36
CA GLY A 96 -8.05 12.06 1.41
C GLY A 96 -8.28 11.21 0.16
N PHE A 97 -7.27 11.17 -0.71
CA PHE A 97 -7.38 10.65 -2.06
C PHE A 97 -6.19 9.77 -2.43
N ARG A 98 -6.47 8.58 -2.98
CA ARG A 98 -5.53 7.85 -3.84
C ARG A 98 -5.67 8.47 -5.24
N ILE A 99 -4.59 9.05 -5.73
CA ILE A 99 -4.57 9.63 -7.07
C ILE A 99 -4.13 8.54 -8.04
N ASP A 100 -5.08 8.03 -8.83
CA ASP A 100 -4.83 7.04 -9.87
C ASP A 100 -3.92 7.61 -10.96
N ALA A 101 -3.03 6.79 -11.51
CA ALA A 101 -2.21 7.13 -12.67
C ALA A 101 -1.45 8.46 -12.54
N ALA A 102 -1.03 8.88 -11.33
CA ALA A 102 -0.40 10.18 -11.09
C ALA A 102 0.88 10.39 -11.92
N LYS A 103 1.62 9.31 -12.23
CA LYS A 103 2.76 9.35 -13.18
C LYS A 103 2.42 10.00 -14.53
N HIS A 104 1.18 9.79 -14.98
CA HIS A 104 0.68 10.22 -16.28
C HIS A 104 0.11 11.64 -16.28
N MET A 105 0.23 12.37 -15.16
CA MET A 105 -0.15 13.79 -15.07
C MET A 105 1.06 14.64 -14.70
N TRP A 106 1.10 15.90 -15.15
CA TRP A 106 2.16 16.83 -14.78
C TRP A 106 2.04 17.23 -13.30
N PRO A 107 3.16 17.22 -12.54
CA PRO A 107 3.18 17.66 -11.15
C PRO A 107 2.60 19.06 -10.95
N GLN A 108 2.84 19.98 -11.89
CA GLN A 108 2.36 21.37 -11.81
C GLN A 108 0.82 21.46 -11.92
N ASP A 109 0.20 20.60 -12.72
CA ASP A 109 -1.25 20.55 -12.86
C ASP A 109 -1.90 19.96 -11.59
N LEU A 110 -1.27 18.91 -11.04
CA LEU A 110 -1.67 18.32 -9.76
C LEU A 110 -1.52 19.32 -8.61
N GLU A 111 -0.42 20.08 -8.58
CA GLU A 111 -0.19 21.14 -7.59
C GLU A 111 -1.31 22.17 -7.61
N TYR A 112 -1.67 22.64 -8.82
CA TYR A 112 -2.79 23.58 -8.98
C TYR A 112 -4.08 23.02 -8.41
N ILE A 113 -4.43 21.78 -8.75
CA ILE A 113 -5.64 21.11 -8.27
C ILE A 113 -5.61 20.99 -6.74
N TYR A 114 -4.51 20.53 -6.16
CA TYR A 114 -4.40 20.27 -4.71
C TYR A 114 -4.44 21.55 -3.88
N LEU A 115 -3.87 22.65 -4.37
CA LEU A 115 -3.93 23.96 -3.71
C LEU A 115 -5.37 24.51 -3.65
N LYS A 116 -6.25 24.11 -4.57
CA LYS A 116 -7.66 24.53 -4.62
C LYS A 116 -8.61 23.62 -3.83
N LEU A 117 -8.12 22.53 -3.25
CA LEU A 117 -8.94 21.68 -2.38
C LEU A 117 -9.28 22.43 -1.09
N ARG A 118 -10.47 22.15 -0.54
CA ARG A 118 -10.93 22.65 0.76
C ARG A 118 -10.26 21.89 1.90
N ASN A 119 -10.29 22.49 3.09
CA ASN A 119 -9.96 21.76 4.31
C ASN A 119 -11.02 20.69 4.60
N LEU A 120 -10.60 19.65 5.33
CA LEU A 120 -11.46 18.55 5.74
C LEU A 120 -12.62 19.04 6.62
N ASN A 121 -13.77 18.40 6.45
CA ASN A 121 -15.01 18.83 7.06
C ASN A 121 -15.07 18.48 8.55
N VAL A 122 -14.94 19.48 9.42
CA VAL A 122 -14.94 19.33 10.90
C VAL A 122 -16.16 18.59 11.47
N LYS A 123 -17.29 18.56 10.75
CA LYS A 123 -18.48 17.78 11.14
C LYS A 123 -18.20 16.28 11.25
N PHE A 124 -17.17 15.78 10.56
CA PHE A 124 -16.74 14.39 10.61
C PHE A 124 -15.57 14.17 11.60
N GLY A 125 -15.36 15.09 12.54
CA GLY A 125 -14.35 14.95 13.60
C GLY A 125 -12.91 15.15 13.13
N PHE A 126 -12.69 15.98 12.11
CA PHE A 126 -11.36 16.47 11.73
C PHE A 126 -11.05 17.77 12.50
N ALA A 127 -9.76 18.02 12.75
CA ALA A 127 -9.33 19.28 13.33
C ALA A 127 -9.53 20.43 12.32
N SER A 128 -9.76 21.64 12.83
CA SER A 128 -9.83 22.84 11.97
C SER A 128 -8.51 23.01 11.22
N GLY A 129 -8.58 23.30 9.93
CA GLY A 129 -7.41 23.46 9.07
C GLY A 129 -6.79 22.16 8.54
N SER A 130 -7.31 20.98 8.90
CA SER A 130 -6.81 19.72 8.35
C SER A 130 -6.95 19.68 6.82
N ARG A 131 -5.89 19.30 6.12
CA ARG A 131 -5.87 19.10 4.66
C ARG A 131 -6.16 17.63 4.30
N PRO A 132 -6.73 17.35 3.12
CA PRO A 132 -6.91 15.99 2.66
C PRO A 132 -5.55 15.30 2.51
N PHE A 133 -5.46 14.04 2.95
CA PHE A 133 -4.28 13.22 2.75
C PHE A 133 -4.18 12.79 1.28
N ILE A 134 -3.09 13.11 0.61
CA ILE A 134 -2.87 12.77 -0.81
C ILE A 134 -1.82 11.68 -0.89
N PHE A 135 -2.11 10.60 -1.59
CA PHE A 135 -1.12 9.59 -1.95
C PHE A 135 -1.25 9.18 -3.42
N GLN A 136 -0.14 9.27 -4.13
CA GLN A 136 -0.11 9.31 -5.58
C GLN A 136 0.41 8.00 -6.15
N GLU A 137 -0.28 7.43 -7.13
CA GLU A 137 0.23 6.28 -7.86
C GLU A 137 1.30 6.71 -8.86
N VAL A 138 2.56 6.54 -8.48
CA VAL A 138 3.71 6.72 -9.35
C VAL A 138 4.51 5.42 -9.31
N ILE A 139 4.34 4.58 -10.33
CA ILE A 139 5.01 3.28 -10.43
C ILE A 139 6.50 3.49 -10.74
N ASP A 140 7.33 3.73 -9.75
CA ASP A 140 8.76 3.94 -9.93
C ASP A 140 9.56 2.97 -9.05
N TYR A 141 10.30 2.07 -9.70
CA TYR A 141 11.16 1.06 -9.08
C TYR A 141 12.62 1.55 -8.88
N GLY A 142 12.92 2.80 -9.25
CA GLY A 142 14.24 3.41 -9.20
C GLY A 142 15.17 2.89 -10.30
N ASN A 143 16.48 3.00 -10.05
CA ASN A 143 17.53 2.64 -11.02
C ASN A 143 17.72 1.12 -11.17
N PHE A 144 17.04 0.35 -10.32
CA PHE A 144 17.16 -1.11 -10.22
C PHE A 144 15.88 -1.76 -10.78
N LEU A 145 15.85 -1.91 -12.10
CA LEU A 145 14.92 -2.75 -12.89
C LEU A 145 13.49 -2.26 -13.18
N GLN A 146 13.08 -2.62 -14.41
CA GLN A 146 11.74 -2.93 -14.96
C GLN A 146 10.62 -1.87 -14.90
N SER A 147 10.39 -1.21 -16.03
CA SER A 147 9.06 -0.70 -16.37
C SER A 147 8.13 -1.89 -16.67
N LEU A 148 7.11 -2.11 -15.84
CA LEU A 148 6.06 -3.08 -16.12
C LEU A 148 5.10 -2.52 -17.18
N GLU A 149 5.38 -2.77 -18.46
CA GLU A 149 4.30 -2.86 -19.44
C GLU A 149 3.83 -4.31 -19.49
N TYR A 150 2.62 -4.54 -18.96
CA TYR A 150 1.77 -5.72 -19.14
C TYR A 150 2.50 -7.02 -19.53
N CYS A 151 2.96 -7.80 -18.54
CA CYS A 151 3.47 -9.16 -18.75
C CYS A 151 4.49 -9.34 -19.90
N GLN A 152 5.29 -8.32 -20.22
CA GLN A 152 6.45 -8.48 -21.09
C GLN A 152 7.63 -7.66 -20.56
N MET A 153 8.77 -8.34 -20.43
CA MET A 153 10.00 -7.75 -19.91
C MET A 153 10.63 -6.84 -20.97
N ILE A 154 10.56 -5.52 -20.76
CA ILE A 154 11.37 -4.56 -21.51
C ILE A 154 12.52 -4.08 -20.60
N PHE A 155 13.75 -4.26 -21.07
CA PHE A 155 14.96 -3.84 -20.36
C PHE A 155 15.19 -2.36 -20.58
N VAL A 156 15.02 -1.55 -19.52
CA VAL A 156 15.47 -0.16 -19.53
C VAL A 156 16.58 0.03 -18.49
N SER A 157 17.80 0.21 -18.99
CA SER A 157 18.96 0.56 -18.16
C SER A 157 18.89 2.03 -17.80
N GLY A 158 18.95 2.38 -16.50
CA GLY A 158 19.00 3.78 -16.03
C GLY A 158 17.70 4.36 -15.46
N GLY A 159 16.67 3.53 -15.23
CA GLY A 159 15.37 3.99 -14.71
C GLY A 159 14.44 4.57 -15.78
N GLU A 160 13.24 4.99 -15.40
CA GLU A 160 12.31 5.72 -16.27
C GLU A 160 12.57 7.23 -16.23
N ALA A 161 12.10 7.98 -17.24
CA ALA A 161 12.29 9.44 -17.28
C ALA A 161 11.41 10.19 -16.26
N VAL A 162 10.34 9.57 -15.77
CA VAL A 162 9.48 10.12 -14.71
C VAL A 162 9.81 9.47 -13.38
N SER A 163 10.11 10.28 -12.37
CA SER A 163 10.47 9.80 -11.03
C SER A 163 9.39 10.11 -10.00
N LYS A 164 9.22 9.20 -9.02
CA LYS A 164 8.39 9.44 -7.82
C LYS A 164 8.80 10.69 -7.04
N HIS A 165 10.06 11.10 -7.11
CA HIS A 165 10.56 12.27 -6.40
C HIS A 165 9.92 13.58 -6.88
N GLU A 166 9.49 13.64 -8.13
CA GLU A 166 8.77 14.80 -8.70
C GLU A 166 7.44 15.07 -7.98
N TYR A 167 6.87 14.08 -7.30
CA TYR A 167 5.53 14.15 -6.69
C TYR A 167 5.56 14.27 -5.15
N THR A 168 6.72 14.05 -4.53
CA THR A 168 6.82 13.99 -3.06
C THR A 168 6.60 15.32 -2.35
N HIS A 169 6.70 16.44 -3.05
CA HIS A 169 6.37 17.77 -2.50
C HIS A 169 4.86 18.05 -2.49
N LEU A 170 4.07 17.29 -3.25
CA LEU A 170 2.61 17.43 -3.37
C LEU A 170 1.85 16.58 -2.35
N GLY A 171 2.46 15.49 -1.90
CA GLY A 171 1.86 14.52 -1.01
C GLY A 171 2.69 13.25 -0.93
N SER A 172 2.14 12.20 -0.32
CA SER A 172 2.80 10.90 -0.32
C SER A 172 2.75 10.25 -1.70
N VAL A 173 3.60 9.26 -1.93
CA VAL A 173 3.59 8.41 -3.12
C VAL A 173 3.40 6.95 -2.71
N VAL A 174 2.72 6.19 -3.56
CA VAL A 174 2.60 4.73 -3.43
C VAL A 174 3.97 4.14 -3.79
N GLU A 175 4.67 3.58 -2.81
CA GLU A 175 6.08 3.18 -2.97
C GLU A 175 6.18 1.76 -3.56
N PHE A 176 6.23 1.64 -4.89
CA PHE A 176 6.26 0.33 -5.57
C PHE A 176 7.57 -0.44 -5.34
N LYS A 177 8.70 0.25 -5.12
CA LYS A 177 9.97 -0.39 -4.76
C LYS A 177 9.91 -1.06 -3.39
N PHE A 178 9.13 -0.53 -2.46
CA PHE A 178 8.85 -1.16 -1.16
C PHE A 178 8.24 -2.54 -1.37
N SER A 179 7.18 -2.60 -2.19
CA SER A 179 6.50 -3.85 -2.54
C SER A 179 7.48 -4.82 -3.20
N TYR A 180 8.13 -4.41 -4.29
CA TYR A 180 9.04 -5.28 -5.04
C TYR A 180 10.15 -5.88 -4.16
N SER A 181 10.83 -5.03 -3.38
CA SER A 181 11.98 -5.47 -2.59
C SER A 181 11.57 -6.42 -1.48
N LEU A 182 10.52 -6.12 -0.70
CA LEU A 182 10.08 -7.03 0.35
C LEU A 182 9.55 -8.36 -0.21
N ASN A 183 8.85 -8.32 -1.35
CA ASN A 183 8.44 -9.54 -2.03
C ASN A 183 9.64 -10.42 -2.42
N ASN A 184 10.70 -9.82 -2.95
CA ASN A 184 11.94 -10.52 -3.28
C ASN A 184 12.60 -11.14 -2.03
N MET A 185 12.71 -10.37 -0.94
CA MET A 185 13.29 -10.81 0.34
C MET A 185 12.53 -12.00 0.94
N PHE A 186 11.20 -11.88 1.08
CA PHE A 186 10.37 -12.90 1.72
C PHE A 186 10.11 -14.12 0.82
N ARG A 187 10.36 -14.04 -0.49
CA ARG A 187 10.47 -15.23 -1.35
C ARG A 187 11.74 -16.04 -1.14
N GLY A 188 12.74 -15.46 -0.46
CA GLY A 188 14.05 -16.07 -0.24
C GLY A 188 15.04 -15.84 -1.38
N ASN A 189 14.73 -14.92 -2.31
CA ASN A 189 15.63 -14.56 -3.41
C ASN A 189 16.79 -13.65 -2.94
N ASP A 190 16.67 -13.08 -1.75
CA ASP A 190 17.72 -12.34 -1.06
C ASP A 190 17.57 -12.54 0.46
N ARG A 191 18.55 -12.07 1.23
CA ARG A 191 18.70 -12.32 2.68
C ARG A 191 17.88 -11.33 3.48
N LEU A 192 17.03 -11.82 4.39
CA LEU A 192 16.35 -10.96 5.37
C LEU A 192 17.34 -10.12 6.18
N ALA A 193 18.56 -10.60 6.42
CA ALA A 193 19.62 -9.87 7.09
C ALA A 193 19.94 -8.50 6.46
N ALA A 194 19.72 -8.34 5.14
CA ALA A 194 19.96 -7.09 4.42
C ALA A 194 18.97 -5.98 4.85
N LEU A 195 17.83 -6.33 5.44
CA LEU A 195 16.80 -5.37 5.86
C LEU A 195 17.19 -4.52 7.09
N VAL A 196 18.42 -4.65 7.62
CA VAL A 196 18.92 -3.90 8.77
C VAL A 196 18.84 -2.38 8.60
N ASN A 197 18.97 -1.90 7.36
CA ASN A 197 18.88 -0.49 6.98
C ASN A 197 17.67 -0.20 6.07
N TRP A 198 16.60 -0.99 6.20
CA TRP A 198 15.39 -0.83 5.40
C TRP A 198 14.82 0.59 5.48
N GLY A 199 14.68 1.27 4.35
CA GLY A 199 14.27 2.67 4.29
C GLY A 199 14.89 3.42 3.11
N PRO A 200 15.15 4.75 3.23
CA PRO A 200 15.70 5.55 2.14
C PRO A 200 17.03 5.06 1.55
N GLU A 201 17.84 4.31 2.32
CA GLU A 201 19.08 3.67 1.82
C GLU A 201 18.80 2.62 0.73
N TRP A 202 17.56 2.13 0.65
CA TRP A 202 17.08 1.23 -0.41
C TRP A 202 16.49 2.00 -1.60
N GLU A 203 16.84 3.28 -1.78
CA GLU A 203 16.26 4.18 -2.78
C GLU A 203 14.73 4.31 -2.66
N LEU A 204 14.20 4.12 -1.46
CA LEU A 204 12.83 4.46 -1.14
C LEU A 204 12.73 5.97 -0.87
N VAL A 205 11.55 6.55 -1.04
CA VAL A 205 11.34 7.95 -0.63
C VAL A 205 11.50 8.10 0.89
N GLN A 206 11.53 9.35 1.36
CA GLN A 206 11.51 9.60 2.80
C GLN A 206 10.24 9.01 3.43
N SER A 207 10.36 8.43 4.63
CA SER A 207 9.30 7.68 5.30
C SER A 207 7.96 8.43 5.35
N GLN A 208 7.99 9.73 5.67
CA GLN A 208 6.80 10.58 5.74
C GLN A 208 6.08 10.78 4.39
N ASN A 209 6.77 10.52 3.28
CA ASN A 209 6.25 10.65 1.93
C ASN A 209 5.84 9.29 1.33
N ALA A 210 5.93 8.18 2.09
CA ALA A 210 5.68 6.84 1.57
C ALA A 210 4.34 6.27 2.03
N VAL A 211 3.60 5.67 1.09
CA VAL A 211 2.59 4.65 1.37
C VAL A 211 3.12 3.29 0.93
N GLY A 212 3.50 2.46 1.90
CA GLY A 212 4.02 1.10 1.70
C GLY A 212 2.90 0.05 1.69
N PHE A 213 3.10 -1.01 0.91
CA PHE A 213 2.16 -2.13 0.73
C PHE A 213 2.93 -3.37 0.25
N ILE A 214 2.37 -4.56 0.45
CA ILE A 214 2.95 -5.83 -0.06
C ILE A 214 2.38 -6.18 -1.44
N ASP A 215 1.08 -5.95 -1.62
CA ASP A 215 0.38 -6.06 -2.90
C ASP A 215 -0.72 -4.99 -3.00
N ASN A 216 -1.13 -4.71 -4.23
CA ASN A 216 -2.23 -3.82 -4.56
C ASN A 216 -3.19 -4.54 -5.52
N HIS A 217 -4.25 -3.86 -5.94
CA HIS A 217 -5.28 -4.48 -6.77
C HIS A 217 -4.77 -4.82 -8.18
N ASP A 218 -3.73 -4.14 -8.68
CA ASP A 218 -3.14 -4.44 -9.99
C ASP A 218 -2.15 -5.60 -9.94
N ASN A 219 -1.09 -5.49 -9.12
CA ASN A 219 -0.01 -6.46 -9.10
C ASN A 219 -0.42 -7.83 -8.54
N GLN A 220 -1.46 -7.90 -7.70
CA GLN A 220 -1.99 -9.20 -7.23
C GLN A 220 -2.68 -10.00 -8.35
N ARG A 221 -3.06 -9.33 -9.45
CA ARG A 221 -3.64 -9.94 -10.65
C ARG A 221 -2.59 -10.15 -11.74
N ALA A 222 -1.43 -9.51 -11.61
CA ALA A 222 -0.32 -9.74 -12.53
C ALA A 222 0.23 -11.16 -12.31
N ASP A 223 0.54 -11.84 -13.41
CA ASP A 223 1.31 -13.08 -13.37
C ASP A 223 2.80 -12.76 -13.46
N ASP A 224 3.28 -11.96 -12.49
CA ASP A 224 4.64 -11.42 -12.49
C ASP A 224 5.68 -12.36 -11.85
N GLY A 225 5.24 -13.46 -11.24
CA GLY A 225 6.08 -14.42 -10.52
C GLY A 225 6.76 -13.88 -9.25
N VAL A 226 6.60 -12.59 -8.93
CA VAL A 226 7.32 -11.88 -7.86
C VAL A 226 6.38 -11.43 -6.75
N THR A 227 5.16 -10.98 -7.04
CA THR A 227 4.25 -10.45 -6.02
C THR A 227 3.75 -11.57 -5.10
N LEU A 228 3.93 -11.41 -3.78
CA LEU A 228 3.29 -12.21 -2.75
C LEU A 228 1.86 -11.72 -2.60
N THR A 229 0.94 -12.66 -2.50
CA THR A 229 -0.49 -12.41 -2.32
C THR A 229 -1.01 -13.41 -1.30
N TYR A 230 -2.30 -13.37 -0.99
CA TYR A 230 -2.96 -14.39 -0.17
C TYR A 230 -2.72 -15.84 -0.66
N LYS A 231 -2.42 -16.05 -1.95
CA LYS A 231 -2.07 -17.35 -2.54
C LYS A 231 -0.75 -17.92 -2.01
N HIS A 232 0.09 -17.07 -1.41
CA HIS A 232 1.38 -17.40 -0.81
C HIS A 232 1.35 -17.14 0.72
N ALA A 233 0.29 -17.61 1.38
CA ALA A 233 -0.16 -17.15 2.71
C ALA A 233 0.96 -16.99 3.76
N LYS A 234 1.83 -17.98 3.95
CA LYS A 234 2.90 -17.92 4.97
C LYS A 234 3.85 -16.75 4.74
N ARG A 235 4.45 -16.65 3.55
CA ARG A 235 5.40 -15.58 3.20
C ARG A 235 4.71 -14.22 3.12
N TYR A 236 3.46 -14.19 2.66
CA TYR A 236 2.65 -12.98 2.63
C TYR A 236 2.37 -12.42 4.04
N LYS A 237 1.97 -13.28 4.98
CA LYS A 237 1.81 -12.91 6.40
C LYS A 237 3.12 -12.38 7.01
N MET A 238 4.26 -13.01 6.71
CA MET A 238 5.57 -12.54 7.17
C MET A 238 5.93 -11.16 6.60
N ALA A 239 5.73 -10.93 5.30
CA ALA A 239 6.01 -9.63 4.68
C ALA A 239 5.12 -8.52 5.25
N ILE A 240 3.82 -8.80 5.48
CA ILE A 240 2.92 -7.85 6.15
C ILE A 240 3.36 -7.59 7.60
N ALA A 241 3.74 -8.63 8.35
CA ALA A 241 4.22 -8.46 9.71
C ALA A 241 5.50 -7.61 9.76
N PHE A 242 6.41 -7.75 8.79
CA PHE A 242 7.57 -6.85 8.69
C PHE A 242 7.15 -5.41 8.38
N MET A 243 6.25 -5.21 7.39
CA MET A 243 5.71 -3.89 7.07
C MET A 243 5.08 -3.20 8.29
N LEU A 244 4.27 -3.93 9.07
CA LEU A 244 3.59 -3.38 10.24
C LEU A 244 4.52 -3.24 11.45
N GLY A 245 5.52 -4.11 11.57
CA GLY A 245 6.54 -4.08 12.61
C GLY A 245 7.61 -3.00 12.40
N HIS A 246 7.87 -2.56 11.17
CA HIS A 246 8.88 -1.55 10.83
C HIS A 246 8.32 -0.11 10.86
N PRO A 247 9.02 0.92 11.38
CA PRO A 247 8.51 2.30 11.48
C PRO A 247 8.34 3.04 10.13
N TYR A 248 8.72 2.44 9.02
CA TYR A 248 8.75 3.10 7.72
C TYR A 248 7.34 3.25 7.12
N GLY A 249 7.01 4.45 6.67
CA GLY A 249 5.84 4.75 5.85
C GLY A 249 4.49 4.64 6.54
N THR A 250 3.48 5.17 5.83
CA THR A 250 2.09 4.80 6.05
C THR A 250 1.82 3.45 5.40
N THR A 251 1.17 2.52 6.09
CA THR A 251 0.98 1.15 5.60
C THR A 251 -0.43 0.93 5.05
N ARG A 252 -0.53 0.30 3.88
CA ARG A 252 -1.80 -0.09 3.26
C ARG A 252 -1.88 -1.62 3.17
N ILE A 253 -3.03 -2.18 3.56
CA ILE A 253 -3.35 -3.60 3.47
C ILE A 253 -4.50 -3.75 2.47
N ILE A 254 -4.37 -4.68 1.52
CA ILE A 254 -5.44 -4.95 0.57
C ILE A 254 -6.51 -5.86 1.17
N SER A 255 -7.74 -5.74 0.66
CA SER A 255 -8.80 -6.71 0.87
C SER A 255 -9.59 -6.82 -0.43
N ARG A 256 -9.66 -8.02 -1.01
CA ARG A 256 -10.27 -8.21 -2.33
C ARG A 256 -11.77 -8.55 -2.26
N PRO A 257 -12.64 -7.81 -2.98
CA PRO A 257 -13.99 -8.27 -3.26
C PRO A 257 -14.01 -9.25 -4.45
N PRO A 258 -14.80 -10.33 -4.40
CA PRO A 258 -15.21 -11.07 -5.58
C PRO A 258 -16.29 -10.31 -6.34
N ALA A 259 -16.32 -10.48 -7.66
CA ALA A 259 -17.44 -10.14 -8.52
C ALA A 259 -17.89 -11.41 -9.23
N ASP A 260 -19.19 -11.53 -9.51
CA ASP A 260 -19.69 -12.59 -10.38
C ASP A 260 -19.32 -12.33 -11.87
N ALA A 261 -19.70 -13.25 -12.75
CA ALA A 261 -19.39 -13.15 -14.18
C ALA A 261 -20.05 -11.92 -14.85
N ASP A 262 -21.13 -11.40 -14.29
CA ASP A 262 -21.87 -10.23 -14.76
C ASP A 262 -21.36 -8.93 -14.14
N GLY A 263 -20.35 -9.02 -13.26
CA GLY A 263 -19.74 -7.88 -12.58
C GLY A 263 -20.52 -7.39 -11.36
N ASN A 264 -21.53 -8.14 -10.90
CA ASN A 264 -22.25 -7.76 -9.68
C ASN A 264 -21.40 -8.04 -8.44
N LEU A 265 -21.53 -7.15 -7.46
CA LEU A 265 -20.88 -7.28 -6.17
C LEU A 265 -21.85 -7.93 -5.19
N ILE A 266 -21.45 -9.07 -4.63
CA ILE A 266 -22.14 -9.71 -3.50
C ILE A 266 -21.56 -9.15 -2.21
N SER A 267 -22.38 -8.79 -1.23
CA SER A 267 -21.89 -8.32 0.07
C SER A 267 -21.09 -9.43 0.80
N PRO A 268 -20.00 -9.10 1.53
CA PRO A 268 -19.29 -10.08 2.34
C PRO A 268 -20.19 -10.54 3.51
N GLY A 269 -20.30 -11.85 3.71
CA GLY A 269 -20.83 -12.38 4.97
C GLY A 269 -19.72 -12.63 5.98
N ILE A 270 -20.03 -12.59 7.28
CA ILE A 270 -19.10 -12.87 8.37
C ILE A 270 -19.49 -14.19 9.02
N LYS A 271 -18.54 -15.12 9.14
CA LYS A 271 -18.71 -16.40 9.80
C LYS A 271 -18.45 -16.30 11.30
N ASP A 272 -18.85 -17.33 12.05
CA ASP A 272 -18.65 -17.41 13.50
C ASP A 272 -17.17 -17.38 13.92
N ASP A 273 -16.27 -17.84 13.05
CA ASP A 273 -14.82 -17.79 13.26
C ASP A 273 -14.19 -16.42 12.92
N GLY A 274 -15.01 -15.44 12.56
CA GLY A 274 -14.58 -14.08 12.20
C GLY A 274 -14.07 -13.92 10.77
N THR A 275 -13.95 -15.02 10.01
CA THR A 275 -13.56 -15.00 8.59
C THR A 275 -14.73 -14.57 7.70
N CYS A 276 -14.43 -14.25 6.44
CA CYS A 276 -15.45 -13.87 5.47
C CYS A 276 -16.01 -15.07 4.68
N SER A 277 -17.23 -14.91 4.19
CA SER A 277 -17.89 -15.77 3.21
C SER A 277 -18.05 -15.07 1.86
N ASN A 278 -18.84 -15.66 0.96
CA ASN A 278 -19.16 -15.10 -0.37
C ASN A 278 -17.94 -14.84 -1.26
N GLY A 279 -16.86 -15.61 -1.08
CA GLY A 279 -15.63 -15.53 -1.90
C GLY A 279 -14.64 -14.42 -1.49
N TYR A 280 -14.93 -13.67 -0.43
CA TYR A 280 -14.01 -12.66 0.09
C TYR A 280 -12.85 -13.32 0.85
N VAL A 281 -11.62 -12.90 0.54
CA VAL A 281 -10.41 -13.36 1.25
C VAL A 281 -10.29 -12.72 2.63
N CYS A 282 -10.60 -11.42 2.73
CA CYS A 282 -10.56 -10.64 3.95
C CYS A 282 -9.24 -10.78 4.72
N GLU A 283 -8.13 -10.50 4.05
CA GLU A 283 -6.78 -10.51 4.61
C GLU A 283 -6.70 -9.67 5.90
N HIS A 284 -7.38 -8.52 5.93
CA HIS A 284 -7.50 -7.65 7.11
C HIS A 284 -8.15 -8.33 8.35
N ARG A 285 -8.81 -9.47 8.20
CA ARG A 285 -9.39 -10.28 9.29
C ARG A 285 -8.54 -11.47 9.70
N TRP A 286 -7.40 -11.70 9.04
CA TRP A 286 -6.47 -12.73 9.47
C TRP A 286 -5.82 -12.29 10.79
N ARG A 287 -5.80 -13.19 11.78
CA ARG A 287 -5.26 -12.90 13.13
C ARG A 287 -3.89 -12.26 13.09
N GLN A 288 -3.00 -12.83 12.29
CA GLN A 288 -1.64 -12.36 12.10
C GLN A 288 -1.59 -10.91 11.59
N ILE A 289 -2.58 -10.49 10.81
CA ILE A 289 -2.63 -9.16 10.20
C ILE A 289 -3.27 -8.15 11.16
N PHE A 290 -4.48 -8.41 11.67
CA PHE A 290 -5.13 -7.44 12.56
C PHE A 290 -4.40 -7.28 13.90
N ASN A 291 -3.78 -8.35 14.42
CA ASN A 291 -2.95 -8.23 15.61
C ASN A 291 -1.67 -7.44 15.33
N MET A 292 -1.07 -7.54 14.14
CA MET A 292 0.07 -6.70 13.77
C MET A 292 -0.31 -5.24 13.54
N VAL A 293 -1.57 -4.95 13.17
CA VAL A 293 -2.11 -3.58 13.23
C VAL A 293 -2.16 -3.11 14.69
N GLY A 294 -2.60 -3.97 15.61
CA GLY A 294 -2.52 -3.75 17.06
C GLY A 294 -1.09 -3.48 17.55
N PHE A 295 -0.13 -4.32 17.16
CA PHE A 295 1.30 -4.14 17.44
C PHE A 295 1.78 -2.76 16.97
N ARG A 296 1.47 -2.37 15.72
CA ARG A 296 1.85 -1.06 15.18
C ARG A 296 1.24 0.10 16.00
N ASN A 297 0.00 -0.05 16.48
CA ASN A 297 -0.65 0.95 17.34
C ASN A 297 -0.02 1.08 18.73
N VAL A 298 0.51 -0.01 19.28
CA VAL A 298 1.22 -0.03 20.57
C VAL A 298 2.60 0.62 20.43
N VAL A 299 3.38 0.19 19.44
CA VAL A 299 4.77 0.65 19.28
C VAL A 299 4.87 2.04 18.64
N ARG A 300 3.88 2.46 17.84
CA ARG A 300 3.80 3.76 17.15
C ARG A 300 5.09 4.15 16.45
N ASP A 301 5.69 5.25 16.87
CA ASP A 301 6.89 5.91 16.37
C ASP A 301 8.19 5.41 17.03
N ALA A 302 8.12 4.44 17.95
CA ALA A 302 9.32 3.88 18.59
C ALA A 302 10.35 3.43 17.54
N ALA A 303 11.62 3.79 17.70
CA ALA A 303 12.66 3.38 16.77
C ALA A 303 12.87 1.86 16.79
N ILE A 304 13.48 1.32 15.73
CA ILE A 304 14.05 -0.02 15.80
C ILE A 304 15.28 0.01 16.71
N THR A 305 15.33 -0.93 17.65
CA THR A 305 16.47 -1.14 18.53
C THR A 305 16.80 -2.63 18.56
N ASN A 306 18.01 -2.97 19.02
CA ASN A 306 18.44 -4.35 19.26
C ASN A 306 18.22 -5.27 18.04
N TRP A 307 18.55 -4.76 16.84
CA TRP A 307 18.57 -5.57 15.64
C TRP A 307 19.50 -6.76 15.79
N TRP A 308 19.01 -7.93 15.42
CA TRP A 308 19.76 -9.17 15.38
C TRP A 308 19.51 -9.86 14.04
N SER A 309 20.53 -10.55 13.53
CA SER A 309 20.41 -11.48 12.42
C SER A 309 21.41 -12.63 12.55
N ASP A 310 21.10 -13.76 11.89
CA ASP A 310 22.06 -14.83 11.61
C ASP A 310 22.97 -14.53 10.40
N GLY A 311 22.82 -13.36 9.77
CA GLY A 311 23.52 -12.99 8.54
C GLY A 311 22.88 -13.52 7.26
N ASN A 312 21.72 -14.19 7.38
CA ASN A 312 21.01 -14.82 6.28
C ASN A 312 19.48 -14.59 6.36
N GLN A 313 18.72 -15.54 6.88
CA GLN A 313 17.25 -15.62 6.72
C GLN A 313 16.51 -15.56 8.06
N GLN A 314 17.24 -15.25 9.14
CA GLN A 314 16.68 -15.03 10.47
C GLN A 314 17.01 -13.61 10.91
N ILE A 315 15.98 -12.87 11.33
CA ILE A 315 16.12 -11.52 11.83
C ILE A 315 15.20 -11.31 13.03
N ALA A 316 15.62 -10.48 13.97
CA ALA A 316 14.79 -10.04 15.08
C ALA A 316 15.11 -8.60 15.44
N PHE A 317 14.14 -7.88 15.96
CA PHE A 317 14.35 -6.52 16.45
C PHE A 317 13.30 -6.11 17.48
N CYS A 318 13.66 -5.12 18.29
CA CYS A 318 12.75 -4.42 19.17
C CYS A 318 12.20 -3.17 18.50
N ARG A 319 11.03 -2.72 18.98
CA ARG A 319 10.49 -1.39 18.74
C ARG A 319 10.46 -0.63 20.06
N GLY A 320 11.59 0.01 20.37
CA GLY A 320 11.84 0.57 21.71
C GLY A 320 11.74 -0.51 22.79
N ASP A 321 11.03 -0.19 23.86
CA ASP A 321 10.69 -1.07 24.98
C ASP A 321 9.25 -1.62 24.90
N LYS A 322 8.61 -1.49 23.73
CA LYS A 322 7.16 -1.73 23.54
C LYS A 322 6.82 -2.97 22.73
N GLY A 323 7.76 -3.54 21.99
CA GLY A 323 7.49 -4.73 21.21
C GLY A 323 8.74 -5.38 20.68
N PHE A 324 8.65 -6.70 20.47
CA PHE A 324 9.71 -7.52 19.91
C PHE A 324 9.13 -8.39 18.79
N ILE A 325 9.88 -8.53 17.70
CA ILE A 325 9.49 -9.34 16.56
C ILE A 325 10.67 -10.17 16.06
N LEU A 326 10.38 -11.42 15.69
CA LEU A 326 11.34 -12.41 15.19
C LEU A 326 10.78 -13.01 13.90
N PHE A 327 11.65 -13.18 12.90
CA PHE A 327 11.34 -13.84 11.63
C PHE A 327 12.34 -14.97 11.36
N THR A 328 11.85 -16.04 10.75
CA THR A 328 12.68 -17.03 10.08
C THR A 328 12.06 -17.42 8.75
N ASN A 329 12.80 -17.27 7.66
CA ASN A 329 12.40 -17.79 6.36
C ASN A 329 12.94 -19.22 6.14
N TYR A 330 14.08 -19.55 6.76
CA TYR A 330 14.71 -20.87 6.72
C TYR A 330 15.49 -21.14 8.02
N GLY A 331 15.50 -22.40 8.44
CA GLY A 331 16.18 -22.85 9.66
C GLY A 331 15.43 -22.49 10.94
N ASP A 332 15.45 -23.41 11.91
CA ASP A 332 14.80 -23.20 13.19
C ASP A 332 15.57 -22.18 14.04
N VAL A 333 14.84 -21.42 14.84
CA VAL A 333 15.37 -20.54 15.87
C VAL A 333 15.05 -21.16 17.23
N ASP A 334 16.04 -21.31 18.10
CA ASP A 334 15.87 -21.57 19.53
C ASP A 334 17.05 -20.97 20.29
N ARG A 335 16.87 -19.74 20.79
CA ARG A 335 17.95 -19.00 21.47
C ARG A 335 17.41 -17.93 22.40
N THR A 336 18.31 -17.38 23.21
CA THR A 336 18.01 -16.21 24.05
C THR A 336 18.18 -14.93 23.25
N PHE A 337 17.18 -14.05 23.32
CA PHE A 337 17.16 -12.72 22.74
C PHE A 337 17.04 -11.65 23.83
N GLN A 338 17.59 -10.48 23.55
CA GLN A 338 17.20 -9.25 24.24
C GLN A 338 15.92 -8.73 23.57
N THR A 339 14.80 -8.86 24.28
CA THR A 339 13.47 -8.47 23.78
C THR A 339 13.12 -7.02 24.08
N CYS A 340 13.93 -6.34 24.91
CA CYS A 340 13.74 -4.95 25.34
C CYS A 340 12.47 -4.70 26.16
N LEU A 341 11.66 -5.74 26.39
CA LEU A 341 10.41 -5.67 27.13
C LEU A 341 10.65 -5.79 28.63
N THR A 342 9.72 -5.26 29.42
CA THR A 342 9.70 -5.50 30.87
C THR A 342 9.44 -6.97 31.19
N SER A 343 9.92 -7.44 32.34
CA SER A 343 9.73 -8.83 32.76
C SER A 343 8.24 -9.19 32.84
N GLY A 344 7.87 -10.35 32.30
CA GLY A 344 6.47 -10.79 32.25
C GLY A 344 6.24 -11.93 31.27
N ILE A 345 4.99 -12.39 31.20
CA ILE A 345 4.55 -13.39 30.22
C ILE A 345 3.79 -12.67 29.12
N TYR A 346 4.30 -12.75 27.90
CA TYR A 346 3.69 -12.16 26.72
C TYR A 346 3.08 -13.24 25.84
N CYS A 347 1.94 -12.95 25.22
CA CYS A 347 1.33 -13.84 24.24
C CYS A 347 1.86 -13.54 22.85
N ASP A 348 2.27 -14.58 22.12
CA ASP A 348 2.61 -14.43 20.71
C ASP A 348 1.34 -14.12 19.91
N ILE A 349 1.25 -12.89 19.43
CA ILE A 349 0.08 -12.37 18.74
C ILE A 349 -0.08 -12.92 17.31
N ILE A 350 0.93 -13.64 16.80
CA ILE A 350 0.85 -14.34 15.51
C ILE A 350 0.14 -15.68 15.68
N SER A 351 0.62 -16.54 16.59
CA SER A 351 0.02 -17.86 16.83
C SER A 351 -1.29 -17.79 17.62
N GLY A 352 -1.55 -16.71 18.36
CA GLY A 352 -2.77 -16.55 19.16
C GLY A 352 -3.04 -15.11 19.58
N GLU A 353 -3.64 -14.97 20.76
CA GLU A 353 -4.02 -13.70 21.38
C GLU A 353 -4.14 -13.89 22.90
N LEU A 354 -4.25 -12.79 23.65
CA LEU A 354 -4.61 -12.81 25.06
C LEU A 354 -6.13 -12.91 25.19
N LYS A 355 -6.63 -14.02 25.72
CA LYS A 355 -8.07 -14.25 25.96
C LYS A 355 -8.29 -14.74 27.38
N ASN A 356 -9.13 -14.01 28.14
CA ASN A 356 -9.45 -14.34 29.54
C ASN A 356 -8.19 -14.55 30.42
N GLY A 357 -7.19 -13.69 30.25
CA GLY A 357 -5.93 -13.75 31.02
C GLY A 357 -4.98 -14.88 30.63
N ARG A 358 -5.20 -15.56 29.50
CA ARG A 358 -4.32 -16.65 29.01
C ARG A 358 -4.00 -16.47 27.53
N CYS A 359 -2.81 -16.90 27.13
CA CYS A 359 -2.43 -16.96 25.73
C CYS A 359 -3.11 -18.15 25.05
N THR A 360 -3.76 -17.91 23.91
CA THR A 360 -4.38 -18.98 23.10
C THR A 360 -3.37 -19.68 22.19
N GLY A 361 -2.23 -19.04 21.93
CA GLY A 361 -1.09 -19.57 21.18
C GLY A 361 0.17 -19.70 22.04
N LYS A 362 1.34 -19.48 21.44
CA LYS A 362 2.62 -19.47 22.14
C LYS A 362 2.67 -18.32 23.17
N SER A 363 3.52 -18.50 24.17
CA SER A 363 3.85 -17.45 25.14
C SER A 363 5.36 -17.33 25.29
N VAL A 364 5.84 -16.12 25.59
CA VAL A 364 7.24 -15.80 25.82
C VAL A 364 7.40 -15.27 27.23
N CYS A 365 8.25 -15.92 28.02
CA CYS A 365 8.57 -15.50 29.38
C CYS A 365 9.81 -14.59 29.32
N VAL A 366 9.61 -13.30 29.54
CA VAL A 366 10.67 -12.29 29.58
C VAL A 366 11.14 -12.16 31.02
N GLY A 367 12.42 -12.44 31.25
CA GLY A 367 13.06 -12.34 32.56
C GLY A 367 13.51 -10.92 32.90
N GLU A 368 14.21 -10.79 34.04
CA GLU A 368 14.88 -9.54 34.38
C GLU A 368 15.88 -9.12 33.30
N GLY A 369 15.98 -7.81 33.06
CA GLY A 369 16.83 -7.25 32.02
C GLY A 369 16.35 -7.48 30.58
N GLY A 370 15.12 -7.95 30.37
CA GLY A 370 14.48 -8.06 29.05
C GLY A 370 14.88 -9.28 28.22
N LEU A 371 15.59 -10.24 28.82
CA LEU A 371 16.03 -11.46 28.13
C LEU A 371 14.91 -12.52 28.08
N ALA A 372 14.75 -13.18 26.94
CA ALA A 372 13.83 -14.30 26.80
C ALA A 372 14.41 -15.37 25.88
N ARG A 373 14.22 -16.66 26.22
CA ARG A 373 14.44 -17.76 25.29
C ARG A 373 13.23 -17.85 24.37
N VAL A 374 13.47 -17.70 23.07
CA VAL A 374 12.43 -17.72 22.03
C VAL A 374 12.73 -18.83 21.05
N SER A 375 11.71 -19.59 20.69
CA SER A 375 11.78 -20.60 19.63
C SER A 375 10.74 -20.34 18.55
N LEU A 376 11.16 -20.52 17.30
CA LEU A 376 10.35 -20.40 16.10
C LEU A 376 10.87 -21.38 15.05
N GLY A 377 10.09 -22.42 14.77
CA GLY A 377 10.42 -23.42 13.76
C GLY A 377 10.15 -22.90 12.35
N ALA A 378 11.06 -23.17 11.42
CA ALA A 378 10.90 -22.79 10.01
C ALA A 378 9.72 -23.51 9.33
N LEU A 379 9.25 -24.63 9.89
CA LEU A 379 8.11 -25.39 9.41
C LEU A 379 6.79 -25.06 10.12
N GLU A 380 6.79 -24.14 11.09
CA GLU A 380 5.53 -23.64 11.67
C GLU A 380 4.64 -22.98 10.60
N GLU A 381 3.33 -22.90 10.86
CA GLU A 381 2.36 -22.25 9.96
C GLU A 381 2.77 -20.81 9.61
N ASP A 382 3.36 -20.10 10.58
CA ASP A 382 3.84 -18.73 10.44
C ASP A 382 5.35 -18.67 10.73
N GLY A 383 6.13 -18.07 9.82
CA GLY A 383 7.58 -17.83 10.00
C GLY A 383 7.88 -16.54 10.76
N VAL A 384 6.97 -16.10 11.63
CA VAL A 384 7.08 -14.87 12.42
C VAL A 384 6.52 -15.08 13.83
N LEU A 385 7.13 -14.44 14.82
CA LEU A 385 6.64 -14.33 16.20
C LEU A 385 6.68 -12.86 16.60
N ALA A 386 5.63 -12.36 17.24
CA ALA A 386 5.57 -10.99 17.72
C ALA A 386 4.93 -10.91 19.10
N ILE A 387 5.48 -10.04 19.97
CA ILE A 387 4.98 -9.77 21.33
C ILE A 387 5.06 -8.27 21.62
N HIS A 388 4.09 -7.72 22.35
CA HIS A 388 4.02 -6.32 22.77
C HIS A 388 3.24 -6.14 24.07
#